data_AF-A0A849TM06-F1
#
_entry.id   AF-A0A849TM06-F1
#
_cell.length_a   1.000
_cell.length_b   1.000
_cell.length_c   1.000
_cell.angle_alpha   90.00
_cell.angle_beta   90.00
_cell.angle_gamma   90.00
#
_symmetry.space_group_name_H-M   'P 1'
#
loop_
_entity.id
_entity.type
_entity.pdbx_description
1 polymer ?
#
loop_
_entity_poly.entity_id
_entity_poly.type
_entity_poly.pdbx_seq_one_letter_code
_entity_poly.pdbx_strand_id
1 'polypeptide(L)'
;MLDPNQAEQLLRQNKLPRMVQWYNPRLLTRVGIRTIVSSVFGQYADQRLIQAATDPADDKALVERYDYRDPTPESPLDRVALDETGAYYIDYIADTGDGFESTYTTAYLLATDQLKVPGLDKPLPAADTLIMGGDQCYPQATREEYKSRLVTPFSWAYDVEKPERKLFAIPGNHDWYDGLNAFDSLFCAARDRLSEANPTSIGGWQCQQHRSYWALRLPYNWWIWGTDIQFSKYLDAAQVNYFE
;
A
#
# COMPACT_ATOMS: atom_id res chain seq x y z
N MET A 1 20.38 -3.50 -6.00
CA MET A 1 19.78 -4.43 -6.99
C MET A 1 20.35 -5.82 -6.76
N LEU A 2 19.50 -6.82 -6.54
CA LEU A 2 19.94 -8.22 -6.40
C LEU A 2 20.55 -8.70 -7.73
N ASP A 3 21.56 -9.57 -7.68
CA ASP A 3 22.08 -10.25 -8.87
C ASP A 3 20.93 -11.07 -9.51
N PRO A 4 20.55 -10.82 -10.77
CA PRO A 4 19.49 -11.57 -11.46
C PRO A 4 19.68 -13.10 -11.36
N ASN A 5 20.93 -13.57 -11.34
CA ASN A 5 21.25 -14.99 -11.21
C ASN A 5 20.86 -15.57 -9.84
N GLN A 6 20.92 -14.76 -8.79
CA GLN A 6 20.56 -15.17 -7.43
C GLN A 6 19.04 -15.27 -7.26
N ALA A 7 18.28 -14.33 -7.81
CA ALA A 7 16.82 -14.41 -7.81
C ALA A 7 16.32 -15.63 -8.60
N GLU A 8 16.88 -15.86 -9.79
CA GLU A 8 16.56 -17.03 -10.60
C GLU A 8 16.88 -18.35 -9.88
N GLN A 9 18.02 -18.41 -9.18
CA GLN A 9 18.39 -19.58 -8.39
C GLN A 9 17.40 -19.84 -7.25
N LEU A 10 16.94 -18.80 -6.55
CA LEU A 10 15.96 -18.93 -5.46
C LEU A 10 14.58 -19.35 -5.97
N LEU A 11 14.16 -18.86 -7.14
CA LEU A 11 12.94 -19.33 -7.83
C LEU A 11 13.05 -20.80 -8.20
N ARG A 12 14.14 -21.21 -8.86
CA ARG A 12 14.39 -22.61 -9.25
C ARG A 12 14.46 -23.55 -8.05
N GLN A 13 14.93 -23.06 -6.91
CA GLN A 13 14.99 -23.81 -5.64
C GLN A 13 13.67 -23.80 -4.84
N ASN A 14 12.59 -23.18 -5.35
CA ASN A 14 11.31 -23.02 -4.65
C ASN A 14 11.42 -22.31 -3.30
N LYS A 15 12.35 -21.37 -3.18
CA LYS A 15 12.55 -20.58 -1.95
C LYS A 15 11.75 -19.28 -1.95
N LEU A 16 11.12 -18.92 -3.07
CA LEU A 16 10.24 -17.76 -3.19
C LEU A 16 8.78 -18.17 -3.36
N PRO A 17 7.82 -17.33 -2.95
CA PRO A 17 6.41 -17.62 -3.11
C PRO A 17 6.01 -17.86 -4.57
N ARG A 18 5.36 -19.00 -4.81
CA ARG A 18 4.67 -19.28 -6.08
C ARG A 18 3.27 -18.67 -6.07
N MET A 19 2.71 -18.53 -7.27
CA MET A 19 1.31 -18.15 -7.49
C MET A 19 0.37 -18.97 -6.60
N VAL A 20 -0.67 -18.31 -6.10
CA VAL A 20 -1.66 -18.98 -5.25
C VAL A 20 -2.42 -20.00 -6.08
N GLN A 21 -2.48 -21.23 -5.59
CA GLN A 21 -3.20 -22.31 -6.27
C GLN A 21 -4.69 -22.23 -5.94
N TRP A 22 -5.39 -21.24 -6.49
CA TRP A 22 -6.81 -20.98 -6.22
C TRP A 22 -7.73 -22.18 -6.44
N TYR A 23 -7.39 -23.10 -7.36
CA TYR A 23 -8.15 -24.32 -7.61
C TYR A 23 -7.74 -25.53 -6.76
N ASN A 24 -6.77 -25.37 -5.84
CA ASN A 24 -6.37 -26.44 -4.95
C ASN A 24 -7.47 -26.68 -3.89
N PRO A 25 -8.07 -27.88 -3.81
CA PRO A 25 -9.18 -28.14 -2.90
C PRO A 25 -8.84 -27.87 -1.43
N ARG A 26 -7.61 -28.15 -1.00
CA ARG A 26 -7.18 -27.90 0.39
C ARG A 26 -7.10 -26.41 0.69
N LEU A 27 -6.66 -25.62 -0.29
CA LEU A 27 -6.59 -24.17 -0.16
C LEU A 27 -7.99 -23.57 -0.13
N LEU A 28 -8.87 -23.99 -1.05
CA LEU A 28 -10.27 -23.55 -1.07
C LEU A 28 -10.97 -23.82 0.26
N THR A 29 -10.82 -25.02 0.83
CA THR A 29 -11.39 -25.33 2.14
C THR A 29 -10.83 -24.42 3.23
N ARG A 30 -9.50 -24.17 3.23
CA ARG A 30 -8.86 -23.30 4.22
C ARG A 30 -9.35 -21.84 4.10
N VAL A 31 -9.36 -21.29 2.88
CA VAL A 31 -9.84 -19.94 2.62
C VAL A 31 -11.30 -19.83 3.01
N GLY A 32 -12.16 -20.78 2.60
CA GLY A 32 -13.58 -20.80 2.96
C GLY A 32 -13.83 -20.80 4.48
N ILE A 33 -13.14 -21.68 5.23
CA ILE A 33 -13.22 -21.68 6.71
C ILE A 33 -12.78 -20.33 7.28
N ARG A 34 -11.67 -19.78 6.77
CA ARG A 34 -11.13 -18.51 7.26
C ARG A 34 -12.04 -17.34 6.95
N THR A 35 -12.62 -17.25 5.76
CA THR A 35 -13.60 -16.21 5.42
C THR A 35 -14.78 -16.22 6.39
N ILE A 36 -15.29 -17.40 6.76
CA ILE A 36 -16.34 -17.53 7.78
C ILE A 36 -15.85 -16.99 9.13
N VAL A 37 -14.69 -17.45 9.61
CA VAL A 37 -14.12 -17.01 10.89
C VAL A 37 -13.86 -15.50 10.90
N SER A 38 -13.25 -14.97 9.85
CA SER A 38 -12.95 -13.54 9.70
C SER A 38 -14.21 -12.69 9.60
N SER A 39 -15.29 -13.18 8.98
CA SER A 39 -16.57 -12.46 8.97
C SER A 39 -17.15 -12.27 10.37
N VAL A 40 -16.95 -13.25 11.26
CA VAL A 40 -17.40 -13.20 12.66
C VAL A 40 -16.43 -12.35 13.48
N PHE A 41 -15.12 -12.61 13.42
CA PHE A 41 -14.12 -11.86 14.19
C PHE A 41 -13.97 -10.40 13.76
N GLY A 42 -14.14 -10.10 12.47
CA GLY A 42 -14.08 -8.75 11.93
C GLY A 42 -15.16 -7.82 12.51
N GLN A 43 -16.28 -8.38 13.01
CA GLN A 43 -17.29 -7.59 13.73
C GLN A 43 -16.89 -7.23 15.17
N TYR A 44 -15.95 -7.99 15.78
CA TYR A 44 -15.57 -7.82 17.18
C TYR A 44 -14.19 -7.19 17.40
N ALA A 45 -13.32 -7.20 16.39
CA ALA A 45 -11.96 -6.66 16.45
C ALA A 45 -11.68 -5.71 15.28
N ASP A 46 -12.48 -4.65 15.18
CA ASP A 46 -12.34 -3.62 14.14
C ASP A 46 -11.20 -2.65 14.51
N GLN A 47 -10.09 -2.72 13.76
CA GLN A 47 -8.96 -1.85 13.97
C GLN A 47 -9.26 -0.38 13.68
N ARG A 48 -10.26 -0.03 12.86
CA ARG A 48 -10.54 1.38 12.51
C ARG A 48 -10.91 2.23 13.72
N LEU A 49 -11.66 1.66 14.68
CA LEU A 49 -11.99 2.33 15.94
C LEU A 49 -10.74 2.55 16.80
N ILE A 50 -9.85 1.56 16.85
CA ILE A 50 -8.58 1.65 17.58
C ILE A 50 -7.66 2.69 16.93
N GLN A 51 -7.55 2.69 15.61
CA GLN A 51 -6.80 3.67 14.83
C GLN A 51 -7.31 5.09 15.11
N ALA A 52 -8.62 5.31 15.05
CA ALA A 52 -9.22 6.61 15.33
C ALA A 52 -9.00 7.06 16.78
N ALA A 53 -9.03 6.14 17.76
CA ALA A 53 -8.83 6.45 19.17
C ALA A 53 -7.35 6.65 19.57
N THR A 54 -6.42 6.05 18.84
CA THR A 54 -4.97 6.11 19.14
C THR A 54 -4.22 7.16 18.34
N ASP A 55 -4.84 7.69 17.27
CA ASP A 55 -4.30 8.80 16.49
C ASP A 55 -4.49 10.12 17.26
N PRO A 56 -3.40 10.79 17.69
CA PRO A 56 -3.49 11.95 18.57
C PRO A 56 -3.85 13.25 17.85
N ALA A 57 -4.03 13.25 16.53
CA ALA A 57 -4.30 14.46 15.77
C ALA A 57 -5.70 15.04 16.03
N ASP A 58 -5.74 16.36 16.11
CA ASP A 58 -6.99 17.12 16.09
C ASP A 58 -7.47 17.37 14.65
N ASP A 59 -8.69 17.89 14.50
CA ASP A 59 -9.32 18.11 13.20
C ASP A 59 -8.47 18.96 12.25
N LYS A 60 -7.78 19.97 12.79
CA LYS A 60 -6.89 20.82 11.99
C LYS A 60 -5.71 20.02 11.46
N ALA A 61 -5.06 19.25 12.31
CA ALA A 61 -3.94 18.39 11.93
C ALA A 61 -4.39 17.30 10.94
N LEU A 62 -5.61 16.76 11.04
CA LEU A 62 -6.14 15.78 10.08
C LEU A 62 -6.32 16.37 8.68
N VAL A 63 -6.84 17.60 8.59
CA VAL A 63 -7.05 18.30 7.30
C VAL A 63 -5.73 18.66 6.63
N GLU A 64 -4.70 19.01 7.40
CA GLU A 64 -3.39 19.42 6.89
C GLU A 64 -2.43 18.24 6.65
N ARG A 65 -2.73 17.05 7.19
CA ARG A 65 -1.82 15.88 7.24
C ARG A 65 -1.24 15.46 5.89
N TYR A 66 -2.06 15.47 4.84
CA TYR A 66 -1.68 15.06 3.48
C TYR A 66 -2.02 16.15 2.48
N ASP A 67 -1.61 17.38 2.81
CA ASP A 67 -1.80 18.54 1.96
C ASP A 67 -0.60 18.78 1.04
N TYR A 68 -0.73 18.31 -0.20
CA TYR A 68 0.29 18.42 -1.25
C TYR A 68 -0.04 19.50 -2.29
N ARG A 69 -0.91 20.47 -1.96
CA ARG A 69 -1.24 21.57 -2.88
C ARG A 69 -0.04 22.44 -3.22
N ASP A 70 0.88 22.59 -2.29
CA ASP A 70 2.10 23.36 -2.46
C ASP A 70 3.22 22.45 -2.99
N PRO A 71 3.71 22.66 -4.22
CA PRO A 71 4.80 21.86 -4.78
C PRO A 71 6.19 22.36 -4.37
N THR A 72 6.30 23.39 -3.53
CA THR A 72 7.57 24.04 -3.17
C THR A 72 8.34 23.47 -1.97
N PRO A 73 7.78 22.66 -1.04
CA PRO A 73 8.54 22.05 0.05
C PRO A 73 9.81 21.34 -0.43
N GLU A 74 10.92 21.50 0.30
CA GLU A 74 12.21 20.90 -0.08
C GLU A 74 12.15 19.37 -0.07
N SER A 75 11.45 18.82 0.92
CA SER A 75 11.24 17.38 1.10
C SER A 75 10.31 16.80 0.03
N PRO A 76 10.74 15.79 -0.75
CA PRO A 76 9.88 15.12 -1.74
C PRO A 76 8.66 14.40 -1.13
N LEU A 77 8.74 14.06 0.15
CA LEU A 77 7.64 13.41 0.89
C LEU A 77 6.53 14.40 1.30
N ASP A 78 6.80 15.70 1.22
CA ASP A 78 5.87 16.77 1.61
C ASP A 78 5.29 17.52 0.40
N ARG A 79 5.52 17.02 -0.82
CA ARG A 79 5.00 17.61 -2.06
C ARG A 79 4.69 16.58 -3.14
N VAL A 80 3.97 17.03 -4.17
CA VAL A 80 3.93 16.33 -5.47
C VAL A 80 4.73 17.10 -6.53
N ALA A 81 5.51 16.38 -7.32
CA ALA A 81 6.27 16.95 -8.42
C ALA A 81 5.36 17.28 -9.61
N LEU A 82 5.49 18.49 -10.13
CA LEU A 82 4.82 18.94 -11.34
C LEU A 82 5.80 18.89 -12.51
N ASP A 83 5.34 18.42 -13.66
CA ASP A 83 6.10 18.49 -14.90
C ASP A 83 6.06 19.88 -15.55
N GLU A 84 6.70 20.01 -16.71
CA GLU A 84 6.75 21.24 -17.51
C GLU A 84 5.37 21.79 -17.91
N THR A 85 4.33 20.95 -17.90
CA THR A 85 2.94 21.32 -18.21
C THR A 85 2.12 21.63 -16.95
N GLY A 86 2.68 21.39 -15.76
CA GLY A 86 1.96 21.45 -14.50
C GLY A 86 1.22 20.16 -14.15
N ALA A 87 1.44 19.05 -14.87
CA ALA A 87 0.82 17.77 -14.52
C ALA A 87 1.60 17.08 -13.40
N TYR A 88 0.88 16.41 -12.49
CA TYR A 88 1.47 15.46 -11.54
C TYR A 88 1.07 14.04 -11.92
N TYR A 89 1.90 13.07 -11.52
CA TYR A 89 1.71 11.66 -11.84
C TYR A 89 1.50 10.88 -10.55
N ILE A 90 0.60 9.91 -10.61
CA ILE A 90 0.32 8.98 -9.52
C ILE A 90 0.38 7.58 -10.12
N ASP A 91 1.20 6.73 -9.51
CA ASP A 91 1.21 5.32 -9.82
C ASP A 91 0.09 4.63 -9.04
N TYR A 92 -0.62 3.72 -9.69
CA TYR A 92 -1.71 2.96 -9.08
C TYR A 92 -1.57 1.48 -9.40
N ILE A 93 -1.65 0.63 -8.38
CA ILE A 93 -1.74 -0.82 -8.53
C ILE A 93 -2.77 -1.39 -7.57
N ALA A 94 -3.32 -2.55 -7.87
CA ALA A 94 -4.17 -3.32 -6.97
C ALA A 94 -3.92 -4.81 -7.21
N ASP A 95 -4.45 -5.67 -6.33
CA ASP A 95 -4.46 -7.12 -6.52
C ASP A 95 -3.05 -7.70 -6.74
N THR A 96 -2.15 -7.38 -5.81
CA THR A 96 -0.75 -7.82 -5.85
C THR A 96 -0.48 -8.89 -4.78
N GLY A 97 0.74 -9.43 -4.75
CA GLY A 97 1.09 -10.42 -3.75
C GLY A 97 0.54 -11.83 -4.00
N ASP A 98 0.07 -12.15 -5.22
CA ASP A 98 -0.33 -13.52 -5.58
C ASP A 98 0.88 -14.47 -5.74
N GLY A 99 2.01 -13.95 -6.20
CA GLY A 99 3.25 -14.70 -6.33
C GLY A 99 4.44 -13.77 -6.50
N PHE A 100 5.66 -14.30 -6.30
CA PHE A 100 6.86 -13.47 -6.36
C PHE A 100 7.04 -12.82 -7.74
N GLU A 101 6.92 -13.58 -8.84
CA GLU A 101 7.25 -13.12 -10.19
C GLU A 101 6.32 -11.99 -10.68
N SER A 102 5.01 -12.11 -10.45
CA SER A 102 4.04 -11.09 -10.83
C SER A 102 4.22 -9.81 -10.00
N THR A 103 4.33 -9.94 -8.66
CA THR A 103 4.58 -8.79 -7.79
C THR A 103 5.89 -8.09 -8.15
N TYR A 104 6.98 -8.85 -8.33
CA TYR A 104 8.29 -8.30 -8.67
C TYR A 104 8.25 -7.57 -10.01
N THR A 105 7.57 -8.14 -11.01
CA THR A 105 7.44 -7.52 -12.34
C THR A 105 6.74 -6.16 -12.24
N THR A 106 5.61 -6.09 -11.52
CA THR A 106 4.91 -4.81 -11.31
C THR A 106 5.76 -3.81 -10.52
N ALA A 107 6.42 -4.26 -9.46
CA ALA A 107 7.30 -3.42 -8.65
C ALA A 107 8.49 -2.87 -9.46
N TYR A 108 9.06 -3.69 -10.36
CA TYR A 108 10.14 -3.28 -11.25
C TYR A 108 9.71 -2.21 -12.25
N LEU A 109 8.51 -2.35 -12.82
CA LEU A 109 7.97 -1.32 -13.72
C LEU A 109 7.74 0.00 -12.98
N LEU A 110 7.18 -0.04 -11.77
CA LEU A 110 7.00 1.13 -10.91
C LEU A 110 8.32 1.77 -10.48
N ALA A 111 9.36 0.97 -10.30
CA ALA A 111 10.69 1.46 -9.92
C ALA A 111 11.39 2.25 -11.03
N THR A 112 11.02 2.00 -12.30
CA THR A 112 11.70 2.56 -13.46
C THR A 112 11.44 4.06 -13.58
N ASP A 113 12.49 4.88 -13.77
CA ASP A 113 12.37 6.35 -13.85
C ASP A 113 11.45 6.84 -14.99
N GLN A 114 11.38 6.06 -16.07
CA GLN A 114 10.53 6.33 -17.23
C GLN A 114 9.99 5.03 -17.83
N LEU A 115 8.66 4.95 -17.94
CA LEU A 115 7.97 3.80 -18.53
C LEU A 115 7.56 4.09 -19.97
N LYS A 116 8.08 3.31 -20.92
CA LYS A 116 7.67 3.38 -22.33
C LYS A 116 6.41 2.53 -22.53
N VAL A 117 5.29 3.18 -22.85
CA VAL A 117 4.02 2.50 -23.12
C VAL A 117 3.75 2.52 -24.63
N PRO A 118 3.49 1.38 -25.27
CA PRO A 118 3.10 1.34 -26.68
C PRO A 118 1.87 2.22 -26.95
N GLY A 119 1.98 3.11 -27.93
CA GLY A 119 0.90 4.05 -28.30
C GLY A 119 1.00 5.43 -27.64
N LEU A 120 1.97 5.67 -26.76
CA LEU A 120 2.30 7.01 -26.27
C LEU A 120 3.57 7.53 -26.95
N ASP A 121 3.54 8.81 -27.33
CA ASP A 121 4.67 9.47 -28.01
C ASP A 121 5.84 9.77 -27.05
N LYS A 122 5.53 10.05 -25.79
CA LYS A 122 6.51 10.29 -24.71
C LYS A 122 6.42 9.18 -23.66
N PRO A 123 7.55 8.76 -23.06
CA PRO A 123 7.51 7.87 -21.90
C PRO A 123 6.82 8.56 -20.73
N LEU A 124 6.14 7.77 -19.90
CA LEU A 124 5.56 8.24 -18.64
C LEU A 124 6.68 8.35 -17.59
N PRO A 125 6.78 9.46 -16.84
CA PRO A 125 7.73 9.54 -15.73
C PRO A 125 7.29 8.64 -14.57
N ALA A 126 8.23 8.23 -13.74
CA ALA A 126 7.92 7.64 -12.45
C ALA A 126 7.11 8.63 -11.59
N ALA A 127 6.05 8.16 -10.96
CA ALA A 127 5.33 8.95 -9.99
C ALA A 127 6.13 9.04 -8.67
N ASP A 128 5.98 10.15 -7.96
CA ASP A 128 6.48 10.29 -6.60
C ASP A 128 5.50 9.78 -5.54
N THR A 129 4.33 9.31 -5.97
CA THR A 129 3.23 8.83 -5.16
C THR A 129 2.69 7.52 -5.76
N LEU A 130 2.74 6.46 -4.97
CA LEU A 130 2.15 5.16 -5.27
C LEU A 130 0.89 4.95 -4.42
N ILE A 131 -0.21 4.57 -5.06
CA ILE A 131 -1.46 4.16 -4.40
C ILE A 131 -1.69 2.67 -4.65
N MET A 132 -1.81 1.89 -3.58
CA MET A 132 -2.21 0.49 -3.61
C MET A 132 -3.71 0.34 -3.31
N GLY A 133 -4.48 -0.06 -4.32
CA GLY A 133 -5.94 -0.04 -4.37
C GLY A 133 -6.69 -1.21 -3.71
N GLY A 134 -6.08 -1.94 -2.78
CA GLY A 134 -6.65 -3.13 -2.16
C GLY A 134 -5.96 -4.44 -2.54
N ASP A 135 -6.16 -5.44 -1.69
CA ASP A 135 -5.69 -6.82 -1.83
C ASP A 135 -4.21 -6.89 -2.18
N GLN A 136 -3.37 -6.42 -1.27
CA GLN A 136 -1.92 -6.39 -1.50
C GLN A 136 -1.24 -7.73 -1.21
N CYS A 137 -1.95 -8.72 -0.67
CA CYS A 137 -1.38 -10.00 -0.33
C CYS A 137 -2.37 -11.16 -0.40
N TYR A 138 -2.01 -12.18 -1.17
CA TYR A 138 -2.80 -13.39 -1.36
C TYR A 138 -2.06 -14.65 -0.87
N PRO A 139 -2.78 -15.69 -0.41
CA PRO A 139 -4.25 -15.74 -0.28
C PRO A 139 -4.77 -14.99 0.95
N GLN A 140 -3.87 -14.56 1.83
CA GLN A 140 -4.20 -13.94 3.11
C GLN A 140 -3.09 -12.98 3.56
N ALA A 141 -3.48 -11.83 4.10
CA ALA A 141 -2.57 -10.88 4.70
C ALA A 141 -2.15 -11.31 6.10
N THR A 142 -1.00 -11.97 6.20
CA THR A 142 -0.27 -12.10 7.47
C THR A 142 1.06 -11.38 7.36
N ARG A 143 1.71 -11.07 8.49
CA ARG A 143 3.04 -10.42 8.47
C ARG A 143 4.06 -11.16 7.60
N GLU A 144 4.10 -12.49 7.67
CA GLU A 144 5.02 -13.31 6.87
C GLU A 144 4.65 -13.35 5.38
N GLU A 145 3.35 -13.37 5.08
CA GLU A 145 2.87 -13.34 3.68
C GLU A 145 3.12 -11.96 3.06
N TYR A 146 2.84 -10.85 3.75
CA TYR A 146 3.25 -9.52 3.28
C TYR A 146 4.75 -9.44 3.08
N LYS A 147 5.54 -9.91 4.05
CA LYS A 147 7.00 -9.87 3.94
C LYS A 147 7.49 -10.61 2.70
N SER A 148 7.03 -11.84 2.48
CA SER A 148 7.53 -12.69 1.40
C SER A 148 6.94 -12.36 0.03
N ARG A 149 5.67 -11.90 -0.04
CA ARG A 149 4.91 -11.72 -1.29
C ARG A 149 4.76 -10.28 -1.75
N LEU A 150 4.97 -9.31 -0.86
CA LEU A 150 4.90 -7.89 -1.17
C LEU A 150 6.23 -7.18 -0.88
N VAL A 151 6.65 -7.15 0.39
CA VAL A 151 7.81 -6.37 0.82
C VAL A 151 9.09 -6.86 0.14
N THR A 152 9.35 -8.17 0.13
CA THR A 152 10.57 -8.73 -0.48
C THR A 152 10.64 -8.43 -1.99
N PRO A 153 9.60 -8.71 -2.80
CA PRO A 153 9.61 -8.30 -4.21
C PRO A 153 9.85 -6.80 -4.44
N PHE A 154 9.17 -5.93 -3.68
CA PHE A 154 9.33 -4.48 -3.83
C PHE A 154 10.73 -4.01 -3.43
N SER A 155 11.26 -4.48 -2.31
CA SER A 155 12.63 -4.20 -1.89
C SER A 155 13.66 -4.70 -2.90
N TRP A 156 13.41 -5.81 -3.59
CA TRP A 156 14.35 -6.29 -4.61
C TRP A 156 14.28 -5.47 -5.90
N ALA A 157 13.09 -4.98 -6.25
CA ALA A 157 12.87 -4.15 -7.43
C ALA A 157 13.50 -2.76 -7.26
N TYR A 158 13.34 -2.17 -6.07
CA TYR A 158 13.82 -0.83 -5.77
C TYR A 158 14.26 -0.72 -4.31
N ASP A 159 15.58 -0.68 -4.09
CA ASP A 159 16.18 -0.56 -2.77
C ASP A 159 17.01 0.72 -2.70
N VAL A 160 16.67 1.60 -1.75
CA VAL A 160 17.36 2.86 -1.51
C VAL A 160 17.44 3.10 -0.01
N GLU A 161 18.55 3.69 0.44
CA GLU A 161 18.77 3.99 1.86
C GLU A 161 17.74 5.00 2.40
N LYS A 162 17.37 5.98 1.57
CA LYS A 162 16.39 7.02 1.91
C LYS A 162 15.28 7.09 0.86
N PRO A 163 14.13 6.45 1.10
CA PRO A 163 12.97 6.55 0.23
C PRO A 163 12.46 7.99 0.08
N GLU A 164 12.26 8.44 -1.15
CA GLU A 164 11.69 9.76 -1.47
C GLU A 164 10.33 9.67 -2.16
N ARG A 165 9.87 8.44 -2.48
CA ARG A 165 8.55 8.19 -3.06
C ARG A 165 7.57 7.81 -1.95
N LYS A 166 6.34 8.31 -2.05
CA LYS A 166 5.27 8.09 -1.07
C LYS A 166 4.48 6.83 -1.42
N LEU A 167 4.01 6.11 -0.41
CA LEU A 167 3.07 5.00 -0.55
C LEU A 167 1.85 5.24 0.33
N PHE A 168 0.69 5.16 -0.33
CA PHE A 168 -0.61 5.04 0.29
C PHE A 168 -1.28 3.74 -0.18
N ALA A 169 -2.12 3.17 0.67
CA ALA A 169 -2.82 1.93 0.43
C ALA A 169 -4.21 1.99 1.07
N ILE A 170 -5.18 1.36 0.42
CA ILE A 170 -6.45 0.99 1.04
C ILE A 170 -6.48 -0.52 1.20
N PRO A 171 -7.06 -1.07 2.28
CA PRO A 171 -7.19 -2.52 2.41
C PRO A 171 -8.31 -3.04 1.51
N GLY A 172 -8.07 -4.19 0.89
CA GLY A 172 -9.10 -5.01 0.27
C GLY A 172 -9.59 -6.10 1.23
N ASN A 173 -10.49 -6.96 0.77
CA ASN A 173 -11.07 -7.98 1.62
C ASN A 173 -10.07 -9.05 2.09
N HIS A 174 -9.01 -9.31 1.34
CA HIS A 174 -7.95 -10.25 1.72
C HIS A 174 -7.04 -9.70 2.83
N ASP A 175 -6.98 -8.37 2.96
CA ASP A 175 -6.21 -7.68 4.00
C ASP A 175 -6.91 -7.73 5.38
N TRP A 176 -8.21 -7.97 5.38
CA TRP A 176 -9.06 -7.97 6.57
C TRP A 176 -9.14 -9.31 7.32
N TYR A 177 -8.52 -10.38 6.79
CA TYR A 177 -8.67 -11.72 7.34
C TYR A 177 -8.07 -11.94 8.74
N ASP A 178 -7.22 -11.04 9.22
CA ASP A 178 -6.72 -11.03 10.60
C ASP A 178 -7.27 -9.88 11.44
N GLY A 179 -8.35 -9.22 10.99
CA GLY A 179 -8.87 -8.01 11.61
C GLY A 179 -8.04 -6.77 11.28
N LEU A 180 -7.38 -6.73 10.11
CA LEU A 180 -6.56 -5.61 9.61
C LEU A 180 -5.24 -5.40 10.38
N ASN A 181 -4.87 -6.32 11.26
CA ASN A 181 -3.69 -6.16 12.12
C ASN A 181 -2.38 -6.09 11.31
N ALA A 182 -2.19 -7.00 10.35
CA ALA A 182 -0.99 -7.03 9.53
C ALA A 182 -0.90 -5.79 8.61
N PHE A 183 -2.03 -5.36 8.04
CA PHE A 183 -2.12 -4.15 7.22
C PHE A 183 -1.78 -2.90 8.04
N ASP A 184 -2.42 -2.73 9.21
CA ASP A 184 -2.20 -1.60 10.11
C ASP A 184 -0.72 -1.47 10.50
N SER A 185 -0.11 -2.59 10.85
CA SER A 185 1.30 -2.63 11.28
C SER A 185 2.30 -2.29 10.17
N LEU A 186 1.93 -2.49 8.91
CA LEU A 186 2.81 -2.26 7.76
C LEU A 186 2.58 -0.88 7.16
N PHE A 187 1.33 -0.55 6.83
CA PHE A 187 1.00 0.67 6.11
C PHE A 187 0.69 1.83 7.04
N CYS A 188 0.08 1.58 8.21
CA CYS A 188 -0.42 2.62 9.11
C CYS A 188 0.57 3.00 10.23
N ALA A 189 1.83 2.55 10.12
CA ALA A 189 2.85 2.72 11.14
C ALA A 189 3.22 4.18 11.41
N ALA A 190 2.91 5.12 10.50
CA ALA A 190 3.13 6.55 10.74
C ALA A 190 2.34 7.09 11.96
N ARG A 191 1.30 6.37 12.42
CA ARG A 191 0.59 6.65 13.66
C ARG A 191 1.44 6.43 14.92
N ASP A 192 2.44 5.54 14.88
CA ASP A 192 3.29 5.25 16.03
C ASP A 192 4.42 6.30 16.12
N ARG A 193 4.53 6.97 17.26
CA ARG A 193 5.59 7.93 17.55
C ARG A 193 6.98 7.30 17.46
N LEU A 194 7.10 6.01 17.75
CA LEU A 194 8.38 5.30 17.61
C LEU A 194 8.81 5.15 16.14
N SER A 195 7.87 5.23 15.20
CA SER A 195 8.13 5.17 13.77
C SER A 195 8.56 6.51 13.17
N GLU A 196 8.50 7.65 13.89
CA GLU A 196 9.03 8.93 13.41
C GLU A 196 10.55 8.85 13.13
N ALA A 197 11.28 8.11 13.97
CA ALA A 197 12.73 7.92 13.82
C ALA A 197 13.09 6.89 12.75
N ASN A 198 12.16 6.00 12.39
CA ASN A 198 12.38 4.96 11.38
C ASN A 198 11.05 4.65 10.66
N PRO A 199 10.68 5.48 9.66
CA PRO A 199 9.44 5.30 8.92
C PRO A 199 9.39 3.96 8.19
N THR A 200 8.23 3.31 8.21
CA THR A 200 8.07 2.04 7.49
C THR A 200 8.12 2.26 5.99
N SER A 201 8.95 1.48 5.30
CA SER A 201 9.14 1.57 3.86
C SER A 201 9.03 0.19 3.21
N ILE A 202 8.51 0.17 1.99
CA ILE A 202 8.39 -1.02 1.15
C ILE A 202 9.26 -0.76 -0.08
N GLY A 203 10.47 -1.30 -0.08
CA GLY A 203 11.51 -0.87 -1.03
C GLY A 203 11.76 0.63 -0.95
N GLY A 204 11.87 1.30 -2.09
CA GLY A 204 12.08 2.75 -2.16
C GLY A 204 10.85 3.63 -2.01
N TRP A 205 9.75 3.09 -1.46
CA TRP A 205 8.56 3.88 -1.12
C TRP A 205 8.31 3.89 0.39
N GLN A 206 8.11 5.08 0.95
CA GLN A 206 7.78 5.28 2.36
C GLN A 206 6.27 5.29 2.58
N CYS A 207 5.79 4.46 3.52
CA CYS A 207 4.39 4.44 3.92
C CYS A 207 4.05 5.70 4.73
N GLN A 208 3.05 6.46 4.29
CA GLN A 208 2.68 7.75 4.88
C GLN A 208 1.45 7.70 5.80
N GLN A 209 0.60 6.69 5.62
CA GLN A 209 -0.72 6.69 6.23
C GLN A 209 -0.70 6.40 7.74
N HIS A 210 -1.62 7.01 8.48
CA HIS A 210 -1.80 6.77 9.93
C HIS A 210 -3.01 5.87 10.22
N ARG A 211 -3.93 5.74 9.25
CA ARG A 211 -5.16 4.95 9.33
C ARG A 211 -5.32 4.15 8.04
N SER A 212 -6.24 3.20 8.02
CA SER A 212 -6.55 2.43 6.82
C SER A 212 -7.29 3.23 5.73
N TYR A 213 -7.73 4.44 6.09
CA TYR A 213 -8.34 5.44 5.23
C TYR A 213 -7.59 6.76 5.34
N TRP A 214 -7.67 7.59 4.30
CA TRP A 214 -6.91 8.84 4.17
C TRP A 214 -7.52 9.72 3.08
N ALA A 215 -7.19 11.02 3.11
CA ALA A 215 -7.52 11.96 2.05
C ALA A 215 -6.27 12.73 1.63
N LEU A 216 -5.90 12.70 0.35
CA LEU A 216 -4.83 13.50 -0.21
C LEU A 216 -5.43 14.76 -0.84
N ARG A 217 -4.90 15.92 -0.46
CA ARG A 217 -5.23 17.18 -1.11
C ARG A 217 -4.13 17.52 -2.11
N LEU A 218 -4.51 17.69 -3.37
CA LEU A 218 -3.59 17.84 -4.48
C LEU A 218 -3.71 19.22 -5.13
N PRO A 219 -2.74 19.62 -5.96
CA PRO A 219 -2.83 20.84 -6.75
C PRO A 219 -4.13 20.89 -7.58
N TYR A 220 -4.54 22.11 -7.95
CA TYR A 220 -5.72 22.36 -8.78
C TYR A 220 -7.05 21.89 -8.17
N ASN A 221 -7.15 21.91 -6.82
CA ASN A 221 -8.34 21.53 -6.05
C ASN A 221 -8.78 20.06 -6.23
N TRP A 222 -7.84 19.19 -6.59
CA TRP A 222 -8.09 17.76 -6.61
C TRP A 222 -7.98 17.15 -5.21
N TRP A 223 -8.81 16.15 -4.97
CA TRP A 223 -8.74 15.30 -3.80
C TRP A 223 -8.78 13.84 -4.21
N ILE A 224 -8.02 13.01 -3.51
CA ILE A 224 -8.12 11.55 -3.63
C ILE A 224 -8.43 11.01 -2.25
N TRP A 225 -9.54 10.28 -2.13
CA TRP A 225 -9.99 9.72 -0.86
C TRP A 225 -9.82 8.20 -0.90
N GLY A 226 -9.00 7.68 0.00
CA GLY A 226 -8.85 6.26 0.24
C GLY A 226 -9.78 5.83 1.36
N THR A 227 -10.77 5.00 1.07
CA THR A 227 -11.77 4.53 2.04
C THR A 227 -11.55 3.06 2.40
N ASP A 228 -11.84 2.69 3.65
CA ASP A 228 -11.78 1.32 4.11
C ASP A 228 -13.18 0.76 4.38
N ILE A 229 -13.72 0.05 3.41
CA ILE A 229 -15.08 -0.52 3.49
C ILE A 229 -15.11 -1.98 3.96
N GLN A 230 -13.96 -2.65 4.11
CA GLN A 230 -13.90 -4.07 4.45
C GLN A 230 -14.80 -4.94 3.53
N PHE A 231 -15.89 -5.50 4.06
CA PHE A 231 -16.95 -6.25 3.37
C PHE A 231 -18.29 -5.49 3.39
N SER A 232 -18.31 -4.28 3.97
CA SER A 232 -19.46 -3.41 4.13
C SER A 232 -19.70 -2.58 2.87
N LYS A 233 -20.93 -2.08 2.71
CA LYS A 233 -21.28 -1.06 1.70
C LYS A 233 -21.19 0.37 2.25
N TYR A 234 -20.91 0.52 3.55
CA TYR A 234 -20.98 1.80 4.25
C TYR A 234 -19.70 2.08 5.02
N LEU A 235 -19.35 3.37 5.09
CA LEU A 235 -18.34 3.90 5.99
C LEU A 235 -18.85 3.81 7.43
N ASP A 236 -17.97 3.48 8.37
CA ASP A 236 -18.26 3.59 9.79
C ASP A 236 -18.26 5.06 10.25
N ALA A 237 -18.75 5.31 11.46
CA ALA A 237 -18.85 6.67 11.99
C ALA A 237 -17.49 7.37 12.14
N ALA A 238 -16.40 6.65 12.40
CA ALA A 238 -15.07 7.26 12.53
C ALA A 238 -14.55 7.74 11.17
N GLN A 239 -14.84 6.99 10.10
CA GLN A 239 -14.54 7.41 8.73
C GLN A 239 -15.42 8.57 8.28
N VAL A 240 -16.73 8.55 8.58
CA VAL A 240 -17.63 9.68 8.27
C VAL A 240 -17.12 10.95 8.94
N ASN A 241 -16.84 10.90 10.24
CA ASN A 241 -16.30 12.05 10.98
C ASN A 241 -14.91 12.51 10.48
N TYR A 242 -14.13 11.63 9.85
CA TYR A 242 -12.83 11.99 9.28
C TYR A 242 -12.97 12.74 7.95
N PHE A 243 -14.02 12.45 7.16
CA PHE A 243 -14.21 13.02 5.82
C PHE A 243 -15.18 14.22 5.77
N GLU A 244 -15.99 14.44 6.82
CA GLU A 244 -16.85 15.63 6.99
C GLU A 244 -16.04 16.87 7.44
#